data_AF-A0A1H8WQA3-F1
#
_entry.id   AF-A0A1H8WQA3-F1
#
_cell.length_a   1.000
_cell.length_b   1.000
_cell.length_c   1.000
_cell.angle_alpha   90.00
_cell.angle_beta   90.00
_cell.angle_gamma   90.00
#
_symmetry.space_group_name_H-M   'P 1'
#
loop_
_entity.id
_entity.type
_entity.pdbx_description
1 polymer ?
#
loop_
_entity_poly.entity_id
_entity_poly.type
_entity_poly.pdbx_seq_one_letter_code
_entity_poly.pdbx_strand_id
1 'polypeptide(L)'
;MAEQIEKTGNGAEGARSQPLKSVKKEAQNIADQAAAAGRDIKDRVVGLAEDSVDAARAKAEDLAGAAREFPSEAGETIKERANSQREAGADYIGGIADAIRRASREFDNDMPIAGVYMRKAAAKVEDISDTVQRGDISELVKGVQDFARRQPTAFLGLAVLAGFGAVRFLKSSSSAGDQSYRAASRDDRDDRS
;
A
#
# COMPACT_ATOMS: atom_id res chain seq x y z
N MET A 1 2.28 45.34 -64.88
CA MET A 1 3.43 45.10 -63.98
C MET A 1 2.83 44.57 -62.68
N ALA A 2 2.40 43.31 -62.56
CA ALA A 2 3.14 42.05 -62.52
C ALA A 2 4.12 41.94 -61.32
N GLU A 3 3.77 41.02 -60.41
CA GLU A 3 4.62 40.21 -59.51
C GLU A 3 5.46 40.89 -58.42
N GLN A 4 5.12 40.60 -57.14
CA GLN A 4 5.92 39.66 -56.37
C GLN A 4 5.14 39.11 -55.15
N ILE A 5 5.03 37.79 -55.14
CA ILE A 5 4.66 36.91 -54.02
C ILE A 5 5.99 36.31 -53.53
N GLU A 6 6.00 35.78 -52.30
CA GLU A 6 7.11 35.20 -51.51
C GLU A 6 7.74 36.21 -50.54
N LYS A 7 7.85 35.91 -49.24
CA LYS A 7 8.36 34.66 -48.70
C LYS A 7 7.83 34.43 -47.28
N THR A 8 7.26 33.25 -47.10
CA THR A 8 7.05 32.57 -45.81
C THR A 8 8.30 32.61 -44.93
N GLY A 9 8.14 32.95 -43.65
CA GLY A 9 9.22 32.99 -42.67
C GLY A 9 8.72 32.72 -41.25
N ASN A 10 8.40 31.47 -40.97
CA ASN A 10 8.75 30.75 -39.75
C ASN A 10 8.71 31.52 -38.40
N GLY A 11 7.60 31.39 -37.66
CA GLY A 11 7.50 31.80 -36.26
C GLY A 11 6.87 30.73 -35.36
N ALA A 12 6.97 29.45 -35.76
CA ALA A 12 6.30 28.35 -35.08
C ALA A 12 7.29 27.33 -34.51
N GLU A 13 8.29 27.73 -33.72
CA GLU A 13 9.15 26.77 -33.01
C GLU A 13 9.88 27.46 -31.85
N GLY A 14 9.45 27.26 -30.62
CA GLY A 14 10.19 27.84 -29.48
C GLY A 14 9.71 27.54 -28.06
N ALA A 15 8.50 26.99 -27.86
CA ALA A 15 7.93 26.90 -26.50
C ALA A 15 7.26 25.56 -26.15
N ARG A 16 7.78 24.41 -26.62
CA ARG A 16 7.24 23.09 -26.23
C ARG A 16 8.24 22.11 -25.60
N SER A 17 9.49 22.49 -25.39
CA SER A 17 10.56 21.59 -24.92
C SER A 17 10.98 21.78 -23.46
N GLN A 18 10.28 22.61 -22.67
CA GLN A 18 10.67 22.94 -21.30
C GLN A 18 10.01 22.15 -20.13
N PRO A 19 8.82 21.51 -20.23
CA PRO A 19 8.22 20.88 -19.04
C PRO A 19 8.97 19.62 -18.56
N LEU A 20 9.71 18.95 -19.45
CA LEU A 20 10.40 17.69 -19.12
C LEU A 20 11.70 17.90 -18.33
N LYS A 21 12.35 19.08 -18.44
CA LYS A 21 13.64 19.35 -17.80
C LYS A 21 13.51 19.76 -16.33
N SER A 22 12.44 20.49 -16.00
CA SER A 22 12.10 20.88 -14.62
C SER A 22 11.64 19.68 -13.80
N VAL A 23 10.75 18.85 -14.34
CA VAL A 23 10.27 17.61 -13.69
C VAL A 23 11.41 16.63 -13.40
N LYS A 24 12.36 16.47 -14.34
CA LYS A 24 13.54 15.62 -14.12
C LYS A 24 14.43 16.13 -12.98
N LYS A 25 14.62 17.46 -12.87
CA LYS A 25 15.43 18.06 -11.80
C LYS A 25 14.75 17.92 -10.43
N GLU A 26 13.44 18.07 -10.37
CA GLU A 26 12.67 17.91 -9.14
C GLU A 26 12.67 16.45 -8.67
N ALA A 27 12.47 15.50 -9.59
CA ALA A 27 12.62 14.07 -9.30
C ALA A 27 14.04 13.71 -8.84
N GLN A 28 15.08 14.30 -9.43
CA GLN A 28 16.46 14.10 -8.99
C GLN A 28 16.70 14.63 -7.58
N ASN A 29 16.23 15.85 -7.27
CA ASN A 29 16.37 16.42 -5.93
C ASN A 29 15.63 15.62 -4.85
N ILE A 30 14.45 15.05 -5.18
CA ILE A 30 13.70 14.18 -4.27
C ILE A 30 14.42 12.84 -4.11
N ALA A 31 14.95 12.27 -5.20
CA ALA A 31 15.72 11.02 -5.15
C ALA A 31 17.01 11.18 -4.33
N ASP A 32 17.70 12.31 -4.46
CA ASP A 32 18.92 12.61 -3.70
C ASP A 32 18.63 12.82 -2.22
N GLN A 33 17.52 13.50 -1.88
CA GLN A 33 17.05 13.63 -0.50
C GLN A 33 16.64 12.28 0.09
N ALA A 34 15.94 11.45 -0.67
CA ALA A 34 15.58 10.09 -0.26
C ALA A 34 16.81 9.20 -0.09
N ALA A 35 17.83 9.35 -0.95
CA ALA A 35 19.09 8.61 -0.84
C ALA A 35 19.95 9.09 0.34
N ALA A 36 19.88 10.37 0.70
CA ALA A 36 20.51 10.91 1.91
C ALA A 36 19.83 10.37 3.18
N ALA A 37 18.51 10.54 3.29
CA ALA A 37 17.74 10.01 4.42
C ALA A 37 17.85 8.47 4.53
N GLY A 38 17.89 7.78 3.40
CA GLY A 38 18.07 6.33 3.34
C GLY A 38 19.44 5.87 3.85
N ARG A 39 20.50 6.68 3.69
CA ARG A 39 21.83 6.39 4.26
C ARG A 39 21.84 6.51 5.78
N ASP A 40 21.24 7.58 6.32
CA ASP A 40 21.11 7.76 7.78
C ASP A 40 20.30 6.63 8.43
N ILE A 41 19.21 6.21 7.77
CA ILE A 41 18.40 5.08 8.21
C ILE A 41 19.22 3.78 8.11
N LYS A 42 19.96 3.57 7.02
CA LYS A 42 20.81 2.39 6.86
C LYS A 42 21.84 2.30 7.98
N ASP A 43 22.51 3.39 8.33
CA ASP A 43 23.55 3.39 9.37
C ASP A 43 22.95 3.09 10.76
N ARG A 44 21.78 3.64 11.09
CA ARG A 44 21.07 3.34 12.34
C ARG A 44 20.51 1.92 12.37
N VAL A 45 19.99 1.44 11.25
CA VAL A 45 19.42 0.09 11.12
C VAL A 45 20.53 -0.95 11.19
N VAL A 46 21.68 -0.74 10.57
CA VAL A 46 22.83 -1.67 10.65
C VAL A 46 23.33 -1.75 12.08
N GLY A 47 23.53 -0.61 12.76
CA GLY A 47 23.97 -0.60 14.16
C GLY A 47 22.97 -1.23 15.14
N LEU A 48 21.66 -1.05 14.92
CA LEU A 48 20.64 -1.70 15.74
C LEU A 48 20.47 -3.18 15.39
N ALA A 49 20.64 -3.56 14.12
CA ALA A 49 20.46 -4.91 13.62
C ALA A 49 21.45 -5.89 14.24
N GLU A 50 22.70 -5.50 14.49
CA GLU A 50 23.69 -6.41 15.08
C GLU A 50 23.24 -6.92 16.46
N ASP A 51 22.82 -6.03 17.36
CA ASP A 51 22.33 -6.41 18.70
C ASP A 51 20.92 -7.03 18.67
N SER A 52 20.07 -6.63 17.72
CA SER A 52 18.68 -7.08 17.65
C SER A 52 18.49 -8.35 16.83
N VAL A 53 19.44 -8.75 15.97
CA VAL A 53 19.35 -10.00 15.20
C VAL A 53 19.42 -11.22 16.10
N ASP A 54 20.28 -11.22 17.12
CA ASP A 54 20.36 -12.34 18.06
C ASP A 54 19.08 -12.46 18.91
N ALA A 55 18.56 -11.33 19.41
CA ALA A 55 17.30 -11.30 20.13
C ALA A 55 16.09 -11.65 19.24
N ALA A 56 16.09 -11.19 17.99
CA ALA A 56 15.06 -11.51 17.00
C ALA A 56 15.10 -12.98 16.62
N ARG A 57 16.29 -13.59 16.54
CA ARG A 57 16.44 -15.02 16.23
C ARG A 57 15.85 -15.89 17.34
N ALA A 58 16.16 -15.58 18.60
CA ALA A 58 15.57 -16.29 19.75
C ALA A 58 14.03 -16.16 19.75
N LYS A 59 13.51 -14.94 19.57
CA LYS A 59 12.05 -14.73 19.48
C LYS A 59 11.42 -15.37 18.24
N ALA A 60 12.15 -15.46 17.13
CA ALA A 60 11.68 -16.12 15.93
C ALA A 60 11.57 -17.63 16.13
N GLU A 61 12.48 -18.25 16.90
CA GLU A 61 12.38 -19.66 17.28
C GLU A 61 11.17 -19.94 18.17
N ASP A 62 10.91 -19.08 19.17
CA ASP A 62 9.71 -19.18 20.02
C ASP A 62 8.42 -19.02 19.20
N LEU A 63 8.39 -18.02 18.31
CA LEU A 63 7.24 -17.77 17.44
C LEU A 63 7.05 -18.90 16.42
N ALA A 64 8.13 -19.44 15.87
CA ALA A 64 8.07 -20.59 14.98
C ALA A 64 7.58 -21.85 15.71
N GLY A 65 7.93 -22.01 16.99
CA GLY A 65 7.38 -23.03 17.87
C GLY A 65 5.86 -22.90 18.03
N ALA A 66 5.41 -21.70 18.43
CA ALA A 66 3.98 -21.41 18.59
C ALA A 66 3.19 -21.56 17.27
N ALA A 67 3.78 -21.19 16.14
CA ALA A 67 3.16 -21.35 14.82
C ALA A 67 3.02 -22.82 14.40
N ARG A 68 3.96 -23.69 14.80
CA ARG A 68 3.87 -25.14 14.55
C ARG A 68 2.82 -25.82 15.41
N GLU A 69 2.58 -25.27 16.60
CA GLU A 69 1.59 -25.76 17.55
C GLU A 69 0.18 -25.25 17.23
N PHE A 70 0.05 -24.30 16.30
CA PHE A 70 -1.24 -23.82 15.81
C PHE A 70 -2.00 -25.00 15.16
N PRO A 71 -3.12 -25.45 15.77
CA PRO A 71 -3.77 -26.69 15.33
C PRO A 71 -4.33 -26.52 13.92
N SER A 72 -4.14 -27.54 13.08
CA SER A 72 -4.68 -27.59 11.71
C SER A 72 -6.18 -27.28 11.66
N GLU A 73 -6.91 -27.66 12.70
CA GLU A 73 -8.35 -27.46 12.88
C GLU A 73 -8.74 -25.98 13.03
N ALA A 74 -7.89 -25.15 13.64
CA ALA A 74 -8.09 -23.70 13.69
C ALA A 74 -7.95 -23.07 12.30
N GLY A 75 -7.02 -23.59 11.49
CA GLY A 75 -6.88 -23.20 10.08
C GLY A 75 -8.09 -23.60 9.25
N GLU A 76 -8.63 -24.80 9.47
CA GLU A 76 -9.84 -25.28 8.79
C GLU A 76 -11.08 -24.45 9.16
N THR A 77 -11.25 -24.11 10.44
CA THR A 77 -12.36 -23.25 10.91
C THR A 77 -12.28 -21.85 10.28
N ILE A 78 -11.08 -21.28 10.16
CA ILE A 78 -10.88 -19.99 9.49
C ILE A 78 -11.22 -20.11 8.00
N LYS A 79 -10.82 -21.22 7.36
CA LYS A 79 -11.13 -21.47 5.95
C LYS A 79 -12.63 -21.63 5.70
N GLU A 80 -13.35 -22.33 6.57
CA GLU A 80 -14.81 -22.46 6.49
C GLU A 80 -15.51 -21.11 6.67
N ARG A 81 -15.11 -20.32 7.67
CA ARG A 81 -15.68 -18.98 7.90
C ARG A 81 -15.38 -18.03 6.75
N ALA A 82 -14.16 -18.07 6.21
CA ALA A 82 -13.79 -17.30 5.03
C ALA A 82 -14.62 -17.71 3.80
N ASN A 83 -14.91 -19.01 3.64
CA ASN A 83 -15.76 -19.51 2.57
C ASN A 83 -17.21 -19.04 2.69
N SER A 84 -17.76 -18.99 3.91
CA SER A 84 -19.11 -18.45 4.14
C SER A 84 -19.21 -16.94 3.94
N GLN A 85 -18.08 -16.20 4.02
CA GLN A 85 -18.04 -14.73 3.92
C GLN A 85 -17.56 -14.23 2.54
N ARG A 86 -17.41 -15.12 1.54
CA ARG A 86 -16.89 -14.78 0.20
C ARG A 86 -17.69 -13.67 -0.49
N GLU A 87 -19.01 -13.70 -0.39
CA GLU A 87 -19.90 -12.74 -1.06
C GLU A 87 -19.75 -11.32 -0.49
N ALA A 88 -19.63 -11.18 0.84
CA ALA A 88 -19.34 -9.90 1.50
C ALA A 88 -17.91 -9.39 1.24
N GLY A 89 -16.98 -10.27 0.86
CA GLY A 89 -15.61 -9.91 0.50
C GLY A 89 -15.50 -9.26 -0.88
N ALA A 90 -16.36 -9.65 -1.83
CA ALA A 90 -16.32 -9.13 -3.21
C ALA A 90 -16.59 -7.61 -3.26
N ASP A 91 -17.58 -7.12 -2.51
CA ASP A 91 -17.91 -5.70 -2.42
C ASP A 91 -16.75 -4.88 -1.80
N TYR A 92 -16.05 -5.45 -0.83
CA TYR A 92 -14.90 -4.83 -0.18
C TYR A 92 -13.69 -4.71 -1.13
N ILE A 93 -13.43 -5.77 -1.89
CA ILE A 93 -12.35 -5.80 -2.90
C ILE A 93 -12.67 -4.80 -4.02
N GLY A 94 -13.93 -4.70 -4.44
CA GLY A 94 -14.39 -3.70 -5.39
C GLY A 94 -14.09 -2.27 -4.93
N GLY A 95 -14.38 -1.93 -3.67
CA GLY A 95 -14.08 -0.62 -3.09
C GLY A 95 -12.57 -0.30 -3.06
N ILE A 96 -11.72 -1.29 -2.79
CA ILE A 96 -10.25 -1.14 -2.81
C ILE A 96 -9.75 -0.91 -4.24
N ALA A 97 -10.22 -1.71 -5.20
CA ALA A 97 -9.86 -1.55 -6.61
C ALA A 97 -10.25 -0.15 -7.12
N ASP A 98 -11.40 0.35 -6.71
CA ASP A 98 -11.88 1.69 -7.02
C ASP A 98 -11.01 2.80 -6.42
N ALA A 99 -10.59 2.64 -5.16
CA ALA A 99 -9.67 3.56 -4.50
C ALA A 99 -8.29 3.59 -5.18
N ILE A 100 -7.76 2.41 -5.54
CA ILE A 100 -6.49 2.29 -6.28
C ILE A 100 -6.62 2.90 -7.68
N ARG A 101 -7.74 2.68 -8.38
CA ARG A 101 -8.01 3.25 -9.70
C ARG A 101 -8.09 4.79 -9.63
N ARG A 102 -8.71 5.34 -8.58
CA ARG A 102 -8.77 6.79 -8.32
C ARG A 102 -7.37 7.35 -8.06
N ALA A 103 -6.59 6.71 -7.18
CA ALA A 103 -5.21 7.12 -6.90
C ALA A 103 -4.31 7.03 -8.14
N SER A 104 -4.48 5.97 -8.95
CA SER A 104 -3.69 5.80 -10.18
C SER A 104 -3.97 6.88 -11.21
N ARG A 105 -5.22 7.35 -11.34
CA ARG A 105 -5.55 8.50 -12.20
C ARG A 105 -4.92 9.81 -11.72
N GLU A 106 -4.77 9.96 -10.41
CA GLU A 106 -4.06 11.10 -9.82
C GLU A 106 -2.55 11.03 -10.14
N PHE A 107 -1.95 9.85 -9.97
CA PHE A 107 -0.51 9.62 -10.19
C PHE A 107 -0.08 9.54 -11.67
N ASP A 108 -0.98 9.21 -12.60
CA ASP A 108 -0.69 9.15 -14.05
C ASP A 108 -0.30 10.53 -14.61
N ASN A 109 -0.73 11.61 -13.97
CA ASN A 109 -0.36 12.98 -14.36
C ASN A 109 1.06 13.37 -13.92
N ASP A 110 1.59 12.75 -12.86
CA ASP A 110 2.84 13.17 -12.20
C ASP A 110 4.02 12.19 -12.38
N MET A 111 3.78 10.88 -12.58
CA MET A 111 4.87 9.90 -12.71
C MET A 111 4.61 8.78 -13.76
N PRO A 112 5.14 8.91 -14.99
CA PRO A 112 5.04 7.88 -16.05
C PRO A 112 5.64 6.52 -15.67
N ILE A 113 6.65 6.52 -14.80
CA ILE A 113 7.27 5.30 -14.27
C ILE A 113 6.29 4.52 -13.38
N ALA A 114 5.43 5.22 -12.62
CA ALA A 114 4.44 4.58 -11.76
C ALA A 114 3.40 3.81 -12.59
N GLY A 115 2.99 4.31 -13.75
CA GLY A 115 2.01 3.66 -14.63
C GLY A 115 2.40 2.24 -15.08
N VAL A 116 3.68 1.96 -15.30
CA VAL A 116 4.15 0.62 -15.68
C VAL A 116 4.08 -0.36 -14.50
N TYR A 117 4.44 0.09 -13.31
CA TYR A 117 4.35 -0.72 -12.09
C TYR A 117 2.89 -0.92 -11.65
N MET A 118 2.06 0.10 -11.77
CA MET A 118 0.62 0.03 -11.47
C MET A 118 -0.10 -0.94 -12.41
N ARG A 119 0.23 -0.98 -13.70
CA ARG A 119 -0.36 -1.94 -14.65
C ARG A 119 0.03 -3.39 -14.32
N LYS A 120 1.28 -3.62 -13.90
CA LYS A 120 1.74 -4.94 -13.41
C LYS A 120 1.07 -5.31 -12.09
N ALA A 121 0.86 -4.34 -11.20
CA ALA A 121 0.15 -4.55 -9.93
C ALA A 121 -1.33 -4.88 -10.17
N ALA A 122 -2.00 -4.19 -11.09
CA ALA A 122 -3.40 -4.46 -11.44
C ALA A 122 -3.60 -5.89 -11.97
N ALA A 123 -2.73 -6.35 -12.88
CA ALA A 123 -2.77 -7.74 -13.37
C ALA A 123 -2.58 -8.76 -12.24
N LYS A 124 -1.71 -8.47 -11.27
CA LYS A 124 -1.51 -9.31 -10.09
C LYS A 124 -2.73 -9.32 -9.15
N VAL A 125 -3.47 -8.23 -9.06
CA VAL A 125 -4.68 -8.12 -8.22
C VAL A 125 -5.83 -8.92 -8.83
N GLU A 126 -5.96 -8.93 -10.16
CA GLU A 126 -6.95 -9.76 -10.88
C GLU A 126 -6.75 -11.26 -10.57
N ASP A 127 -5.52 -11.77 -10.68
CA ASP A 127 -5.18 -13.16 -10.37
C ASP A 127 -5.53 -13.54 -8.91
N ILE A 128 -5.36 -12.59 -7.97
CA ILE A 128 -5.68 -12.78 -6.56
C ILE A 128 -7.20 -12.82 -6.36
N SER A 129 -7.95 -11.93 -7.01
CA SER A 129 -9.42 -11.89 -6.94
C SER A 129 -10.03 -13.20 -7.41
N ASP A 130 -9.53 -13.71 -8.53
CA ASP A 130 -9.92 -14.99 -9.13
C ASP A 130 -9.69 -16.17 -8.17
N THR A 131 -8.55 -16.17 -7.48
CA THR A 131 -8.18 -17.22 -6.51
C THR A 131 -9.02 -17.12 -5.23
N VAL A 132 -9.35 -15.91 -4.79
CA VAL A 132 -10.26 -15.66 -3.65
C VAL A 132 -11.69 -16.11 -3.96
N GLN A 133 -12.16 -15.89 -5.19
CA GLN A 133 -13.51 -16.29 -5.61
C GLN A 133 -13.65 -17.82 -5.69
N ARG A 134 -12.64 -18.51 -6.22
CA ARG A 134 -12.53 -19.99 -6.17
C ARG A 134 -12.36 -20.49 -4.72
N GLY A 135 -11.74 -19.65 -3.88
CA GLY A 135 -11.52 -19.79 -2.45
C GLY A 135 -10.57 -20.92 -2.08
N ASP A 136 -9.55 -21.05 -2.92
CA ASP A 136 -8.39 -21.88 -2.67
C ASP A 136 -7.38 -21.11 -1.81
N ILE A 137 -7.72 -20.92 -0.53
CA ILE A 137 -6.86 -20.23 0.45
C ILE A 137 -5.46 -20.88 0.53
N SER A 138 -5.38 -22.19 0.33
CA SER A 138 -4.12 -22.94 0.30
C SER A 138 -3.20 -22.48 -0.85
N GLU A 139 -3.77 -22.02 -1.96
CA GLU A 139 -3.01 -21.48 -3.11
C GLU A 139 -2.54 -20.05 -2.82
N LEU A 140 -3.37 -19.22 -2.17
CA LEU A 140 -2.98 -17.89 -1.71
C LEU A 140 -1.79 -17.95 -0.73
N VAL A 141 -1.84 -18.85 0.26
CA VAL A 141 -0.76 -19.04 1.22
C VAL A 141 0.53 -19.47 0.53
N LYS A 142 0.45 -20.41 -0.43
CA LYS A 142 1.60 -20.82 -1.24
C LYS A 142 2.17 -19.65 -2.05
N GLY A 143 1.32 -18.81 -2.64
CA GLY A 143 1.74 -17.61 -3.37
C GLY A 143 2.46 -16.59 -2.49
N VAL A 144 1.96 -16.34 -1.28
CA VAL A 144 2.63 -15.48 -0.28
C VAL A 144 3.98 -16.06 0.11
N GLN A 145 4.06 -17.38 0.35
CA GLN A 145 5.31 -18.05 0.70
C GLN A 145 6.35 -17.97 -0.43
N ASP A 146 5.93 -18.16 -1.69
CA ASP A 146 6.82 -18.03 -2.85
C ASP A 146 7.32 -16.58 -3.00
N PHE A 147 6.44 -15.60 -2.84
CA PHE A 147 6.81 -14.19 -2.86
C PHE A 147 7.81 -13.83 -1.75
N ALA A 148 7.57 -14.28 -0.52
CA ALA A 148 8.46 -14.05 0.61
C ALA A 148 9.87 -14.63 0.36
N ARG A 149 9.96 -15.80 -0.29
CA ARG A 149 11.23 -16.42 -0.66
C ARG A 149 11.93 -15.71 -1.80
N ARG A 150 11.18 -15.21 -2.80
CA ARG A 150 11.74 -14.51 -3.97
C ARG A 150 12.14 -13.07 -3.67
N GLN A 151 11.41 -12.40 -2.79
CA GLN A 151 11.62 -10.99 -2.45
C GLN A 151 11.54 -10.77 -0.93
N PRO A 152 12.54 -11.23 -0.16
CA PRO A 152 12.54 -11.13 1.30
C PRO A 152 12.47 -9.67 1.78
N THR A 153 13.14 -8.74 1.09
CA THR A 153 13.13 -7.31 1.45
C THR A 153 11.76 -6.67 1.25
N ALA A 154 11.08 -6.97 0.14
CA ALA A 154 9.74 -6.46 -0.12
C ALA A 154 8.73 -7.03 0.87
N PHE A 155 8.83 -8.33 1.18
CA PHE A 155 7.98 -8.97 2.18
C PHE A 155 8.15 -8.36 3.57
N LEU A 156 9.39 -8.15 4.04
CA LEU A 156 9.65 -7.50 5.32
C LEU A 156 9.11 -6.07 5.37
N GLY A 157 9.31 -5.29 4.30
CA GLY A 157 8.76 -3.94 4.19
C GLY A 157 7.23 -3.94 4.30
N LEU A 158 6.55 -4.84 3.58
CA LEU A 158 5.10 -4.98 3.64
C LEU A 158 4.63 -5.45 5.02
N ALA A 159 5.33 -6.39 5.67
CA ALA A 159 4.99 -6.88 7.00
C ALA A 159 5.06 -5.77 8.05
N VAL A 160 6.09 -4.92 7.99
CA VAL A 160 6.20 -3.75 8.88
C VAL A 160 5.05 -2.77 8.66
N LEU A 161 4.75 -2.44 7.40
CA LEU A 161 3.64 -1.55 7.06
C LEU A 161 2.29 -2.12 7.53
N ALA A 162 2.06 -3.42 7.32
CA ALA A 162 0.85 -4.11 7.75
C ALA A 162 0.74 -4.12 9.29
N GLY A 163 1.83 -4.41 10.00
CA GLY A 163 1.86 -4.38 11.46
C GLY A 163 1.57 -2.98 12.03
N PHE A 164 2.19 -1.95 11.46
CA PHE A 164 1.90 -0.57 11.84
C PHE A 164 0.44 -0.19 11.53
N GLY A 165 -0.06 -0.54 10.34
CA GLY A 165 -1.44 -0.31 9.93
C GLY A 165 -2.43 -0.97 10.88
N ALA A 166 -2.16 -2.22 11.29
CA ALA A 166 -2.96 -2.94 12.27
C ALA A 166 -2.99 -2.19 13.61
N VAL A 167 -1.83 -1.85 14.18
CA VAL A 167 -1.75 -1.08 15.44
C VAL A 167 -2.49 0.24 15.33
N ARG A 168 -2.34 0.95 14.21
CA ARG A 168 -3.02 2.22 13.97
C ARG A 168 -4.52 2.07 13.84
N PHE A 169 -5.00 0.98 13.22
CA PHE A 169 -6.42 0.66 13.10
C PHE A 169 -7.02 0.30 14.46
N LEU A 170 -6.38 -0.59 15.23
CA LEU A 170 -6.76 -0.93 16.61
C LEU A 170 -6.88 0.32 17.49
N LYS A 171 -5.88 1.20 17.46
CA LYS A 171 -5.89 2.49 18.18
C LYS A 171 -6.96 3.46 17.67
N SER A 172 -7.28 3.42 16.37
CA SER A 172 -8.36 4.24 15.80
C SER A 172 -9.73 3.75 16.22
N SER A 173 -9.92 2.43 16.25
CA SER A 173 -11.19 1.79 16.56
C SER A 173 -11.57 2.00 18.02
N SER A 174 -10.61 2.10 18.93
CA SER A 174 -10.89 2.43 20.34
C SER A 174 -11.33 3.88 20.55
N SER A 175 -10.93 4.80 19.66
CA SER A 175 -11.34 6.22 19.72
C SER A 175 -12.75 6.46 19.16
N ALA A 176 -13.34 5.49 18.45
CA ALA A 176 -14.70 5.57 17.93
C ALA A 176 -15.78 5.29 18.98
N GLY A 177 -15.41 4.82 20.19
CA GLY A 177 -16.34 4.50 21.27
C GLY A 177 -16.70 5.65 22.22
N ASP A 178 -15.92 6.73 22.25
CA ASP A 178 -16.08 7.83 23.22
C ASP A 178 -17.07 8.93 22.78
N GLN A 179 -17.54 8.89 21.53
CA GLN A 179 -18.43 9.93 21.00
C GLN A 179 -19.92 9.67 21.29
N SER A 180 -20.26 8.47 21.76
CA SER A 180 -21.64 8.02 21.99
C SER A 180 -22.21 8.38 23.38
N TYR A 181 -21.39 8.84 24.33
CA TYR A 181 -21.83 9.15 25.71
C TYR A 181 -22.02 10.64 26.00
N ARG A 182 -21.65 11.55 25.08
CA ARG A 182 -21.80 13.01 25.28
C ARG A 182 -23.09 13.61 24.70
N ALA A 183 -23.87 12.84 23.94
CA ALA A 183 -25.14 13.29 23.37
C ALA A 183 -26.35 13.05 24.30
N ALA A 184 -26.22 12.21 25.34
CA ALA A 184 -27.34 11.82 26.21
C ALA A 184 -27.45 12.60 27.54
N SER A 185 -26.69 13.68 27.73
CA SER A 185 -26.67 14.44 29.01
C SER A 185 -26.91 15.94 28.86
N ARG A 186 -27.46 16.38 27.72
CA ARG A 186 -27.77 17.80 27.44
C ARG A 186 -29.26 18.13 27.36
N ASP A 187 -30.15 17.19 27.69
CA ASP A 187 -31.60 17.35 27.50
C ASP A 187 -32.42 17.48 28.81
N ASP A 188 -31.78 17.81 29.95
CA ASP A 188 -32.46 17.78 31.27
C ASP A 188 -32.32 19.09 32.08
N ARG A 189 -32.08 20.24 31.44
CA ARG A 189 -31.76 21.49 32.16
C ARG A 189 -32.55 22.76 31.78
N ASP A 190 -33.68 22.65 31.10
CA ASP A 190 -34.45 23.83 30.69
C ASP A 190 -35.92 23.88 31.16
N ASP A 191 -36.35 23.03 32.11
CA ASP A 191 -37.75 23.06 32.61
C ASP A 191 -37.87 23.34 34.12
N ARG A 192 -37.38 24.51 34.55
CA ARG A 192 -37.73 25.04 35.88
C ARG A 192 -37.68 26.57 35.93
N SER A 193 -38.77 27.19 35.47
CA SER A 193 -39.12 28.59 35.78
C SER A 193 -40.56 28.67 36.27
#